data_AF-A0A6L5F1C1-F1
#
_entry.id   AF-A0A6L5F1C1-F1
#
_cell.length_a   1.000
_cell.length_b   1.000
_cell.length_c   1.000
_cell.angle_alpha   90.00
_cell.angle_beta   90.00
_cell.angle_gamma   90.00
#
_symmetry.space_group_name_H-M   'P 1'
#
loop_
_entity.id
_entity.type
_entity.pdbx_description
1 polymer ?
#
loop_
_entity_poly.entity_id
_entity_poly.type
_entity_poly.pdbx_seq_one_letter_code
_entity_poly.pdbx_strand_id
1 'polypeptide(L)'
;GRAAVAAIERAASLALAGRVDAVVTAPINKEAIWAAGAGQLGHTEMLADLTGAGRSTTMFLVHDLKIFFATRHMSLRRALDAIDVPSQRKSIAESLETLRVFGHDRPRLAVAAINPHGGENGNFGDEEIRVLAPAVEAARGDGADIAGPIPADSVFYQGLEGRYDGVL
;
A
#
# COMPACT_ATOMS: atom_id res chain seq x y z
N GLY A 1 -26.04 -11.24 0.82
CA GLY A 1 -25.25 -11.31 2.06
C GLY A 1 -24.64 -12.66 2.28
N ARG A 2 -25.38 -13.60 2.89
CA ARG A 2 -24.86 -14.91 3.34
C ARG A 2 -24.01 -15.66 2.31
N ALA A 3 -24.42 -15.70 1.04
CA ALA A 3 -23.65 -16.36 -0.02
C ALA A 3 -22.25 -15.74 -0.23
N ALA A 4 -22.13 -14.41 -0.17
CA ALA A 4 -20.84 -13.72 -0.30
C ALA A 4 -19.94 -14.01 0.90
N VAL A 5 -20.50 -13.99 2.12
CA VAL A 5 -19.75 -14.32 3.34
C VAL A 5 -19.22 -15.75 3.28
N ALA A 6 -20.09 -16.72 3.00
CA ALA A 6 -19.71 -18.13 2.89
C ALA A 6 -18.66 -18.38 1.79
N ALA A 7 -18.74 -17.66 0.67
CA ALA A 7 -17.75 -17.76 -0.41
C ALA A 7 -16.37 -17.26 0.03
N ILE A 8 -16.30 -16.13 0.75
CA ILE A 8 -15.05 -15.58 1.29
C ILE A 8 -14.44 -16.53 2.33
N GLU A 9 -15.24 -17.00 3.29
CA GLU A 9 -14.82 -17.96 4.31
C GLU A 9 -14.27 -19.24 3.67
N ARG A 10 -14.98 -19.77 2.67
CA ARG A 10 -14.56 -20.97 1.97
C ARG A 10 -13.27 -20.75 1.19
N ALA A 11 -13.13 -19.63 0.48
CA ALA A 11 -11.93 -19.30 -0.27
C ALA A 11 -10.71 -19.15 0.65
N ALA A 12 -10.86 -18.44 1.77
CA ALA A 12 -9.80 -18.29 2.78
C ALA A 12 -9.39 -19.65 3.37
N SER A 13 -10.36 -20.50 3.74
CA SER A 13 -10.11 -21.84 4.25
C SER A 13 -9.33 -22.71 3.25
N LEU A 14 -9.66 -22.64 1.95
CA LEU A 14 -8.94 -23.38 0.91
C LEU A 14 -7.51 -22.88 0.73
N ALA A 15 -7.30 -21.56 0.75
CA ALA A 15 -5.97 -20.96 0.63
C ALA A 15 -5.08 -21.30 1.84
N LEU A 16 -5.60 -21.18 3.07
CA LEU A 16 -4.88 -21.55 4.29
C LEU A 16 -4.54 -23.04 4.35
N ALA A 17 -5.37 -23.89 3.74
CA ALA A 17 -5.11 -25.33 3.61
C ALA A 17 -4.17 -25.68 2.45
N GLY A 18 -3.60 -24.71 1.73
CA GLY A 18 -2.71 -24.93 0.58
C GLY A 18 -3.40 -25.60 -0.61
N ARG A 19 -4.73 -25.48 -0.73
CA ARG A 19 -5.52 -26.10 -1.81
C ARG A 19 -5.62 -25.24 -3.05
N VAL A 20 -5.29 -23.95 -2.93
CA VAL A 20 -5.22 -22.95 -4.01
C VAL A 20 -4.06 -22.00 -3.73
N ASP A 21 -3.47 -21.44 -4.78
CA ASP A 21 -2.30 -20.55 -4.65
C ASP A 21 -2.69 -19.11 -4.27
N ALA A 22 -3.90 -18.67 -4.65
CA ALA A 22 -4.38 -17.32 -4.41
C ALA A 22 -5.91 -17.24 -4.39
N VAL A 23 -6.43 -16.13 -3.87
CA VAL A 23 -7.86 -15.80 -3.88
C VAL A 23 -8.09 -14.54 -4.70
N VAL A 24 -8.97 -14.62 -5.68
CA VAL A 24 -9.50 -13.48 -6.43
C VAL A 24 -10.93 -13.23 -5.98
N THR A 25 -11.23 -12.02 -5.51
CA THR A 25 -12.55 -11.67 -5.00
C THR A 25 -13.36 -10.88 -6.02
N ALA A 26 -14.62 -11.28 -6.22
CA ALA A 26 -15.60 -10.47 -6.92
C ALA A 26 -16.08 -9.32 -6.02
N PRO A 27 -16.57 -8.19 -6.57
CA PRO A 27 -17.15 -7.13 -5.75
C PRO A 27 -18.35 -7.63 -4.94
N ILE A 28 -18.47 -7.14 -3.71
CA ILE A 28 -19.59 -7.45 -2.79
C ILE A 28 -20.33 -6.18 -2.39
N ASN A 29 -21.62 -6.33 -2.06
CA ASN A 29 -22.41 -5.26 -1.48
C ASN A 29 -22.29 -5.29 0.07
N LYS A 30 -21.82 -4.19 0.67
CA LYS A 30 -21.56 -4.07 2.11
C LYS A 30 -22.84 -4.18 2.94
N GLU A 31 -23.90 -3.48 2.54
CA GLU A 31 -25.20 -3.52 3.24
C GLU A 31 -25.75 -4.96 3.31
N ALA A 32 -25.60 -5.71 2.22
CA ALA A 32 -26.09 -7.07 2.13
C ALA A 32 -25.30 -8.03 3.04
N ILE A 33 -24.00 -7.86 3.24
CA ILE A 33 -23.22 -8.71 4.17
C ILE A 33 -23.49 -8.34 5.63
N TRP A 34 -23.68 -7.05 5.94
CA TRP A 34 -24.05 -6.61 7.29
C TRP A 34 -25.45 -7.08 7.68
N ALA A 35 -26.42 -6.98 6.76
CA ALA A 35 -27.77 -7.53 6.95
C ALA A 35 -27.77 -9.07 7.10
N ALA A 36 -26.69 -9.75 6.70
CA ALA A 36 -26.49 -11.17 6.91
C ALA A 36 -25.75 -11.51 8.22
N GLY A 37 -25.40 -10.51 9.03
CA GLY A 37 -24.77 -10.68 10.34
C GLY A 37 -23.25 -10.55 10.36
N ALA A 38 -22.60 -10.16 9.25
CA ALA A 38 -21.16 -9.90 9.24
C ALA A 38 -20.83 -8.65 10.06
N GLY A 39 -19.88 -8.75 10.99
CA GLY A 39 -19.39 -7.62 11.79
C GLY A 39 -18.29 -6.80 11.10
N GLN A 40 -17.73 -7.34 10.02
CA GLN A 40 -16.61 -6.75 9.28
C GLN A 40 -17.08 -5.74 8.23
N LEU A 41 -16.25 -4.74 7.94
CA LEU A 41 -16.57 -3.67 6.98
C LEU A 41 -16.54 -4.14 5.50
N GLY A 42 -15.82 -5.22 5.20
CA GLY A 42 -15.68 -5.77 3.86
C GLY A 42 -14.61 -6.85 3.78
N HIS A 43 -14.12 -7.13 2.56
CA HIS A 43 -13.16 -8.19 2.28
C HIS A 43 -11.89 -8.12 3.12
N THR A 44 -11.28 -6.93 3.23
CA THR A 44 -9.98 -6.79 3.89
C THR A 44 -10.07 -7.19 5.36
N GLU A 45 -11.10 -6.73 6.06
CA GLU A 45 -11.32 -7.05 7.48
C GLU A 45 -11.72 -8.52 7.66
N MET A 46 -12.59 -9.06 6.78
CA MET A 46 -12.95 -10.48 6.82
C MET A 46 -11.75 -11.39 6.62
N LEU A 47 -10.91 -11.11 5.63
CA LEU A 47 -9.73 -11.90 5.34
C LEU A 47 -8.71 -11.79 6.47
N ALA A 48 -8.50 -10.61 7.04
CA ALA A 48 -7.60 -10.43 8.18
C ALA A 48 -8.02 -11.28 9.38
N ASP A 49 -9.31 -11.29 9.72
CA ASP A 49 -9.86 -12.12 10.81
C ASP A 49 -9.67 -13.62 10.52
N LEU A 50 -10.00 -14.07 9.29
CA LEU A 50 -9.93 -15.48 8.90
C LEU A 50 -8.49 -16.01 8.82
N THR A 51 -7.52 -15.19 8.42
CA THR A 51 -6.12 -15.58 8.31
C THR A 51 -5.32 -15.29 9.59
N GLY A 52 -5.89 -14.59 10.56
CA GLY A 52 -5.17 -14.08 11.73
C GLY A 52 -4.09 -13.05 11.38
N ALA A 53 -4.21 -12.39 10.22
CA ALA A 53 -3.22 -11.43 9.77
C ALA A 53 -3.35 -10.13 10.56
N GLY A 54 -2.32 -9.77 11.33
CA GLY A 54 -2.31 -8.54 12.12
C GLY A 54 -2.19 -7.25 11.29
N ARG A 55 -1.95 -7.37 9.97
CA ARG A 55 -1.74 -6.25 9.06
C ARG A 55 -2.00 -6.66 7.61
N SER A 56 -2.46 -5.70 6.81
CA SER A 56 -2.69 -5.84 5.38
C SER A 56 -2.21 -4.60 4.63
N THR A 57 -1.56 -4.83 3.49
CA THR A 57 -1.05 -3.77 2.61
C THR A 57 -1.92 -3.72 1.37
N THR A 58 -2.39 -2.52 1.04
CA THR A 58 -3.12 -2.26 -0.21
C THR A 58 -2.13 -1.77 -1.26
N MET A 59 -2.20 -2.35 -2.45
CA MET A 59 -1.33 -2.01 -3.57
C MET A 59 -2.16 -2.10 -4.86
N PHE A 60 -1.94 -1.16 -5.77
CA PHE A 60 -2.44 -1.27 -7.14
C PHE A 60 -1.34 -1.80 -8.05
N LEU A 61 -1.72 -2.69 -8.96
CA LEU A 61 -0.85 -3.15 -10.04
C LEU A 61 -1.40 -2.60 -11.35
N VAL A 62 -0.64 -1.73 -12.01
CA VAL A 62 -0.99 -1.16 -13.32
C VAL A 62 0.13 -1.52 -14.29
N HIS A 63 -0.18 -2.37 -15.27
CA HIS A 63 0.84 -3.09 -16.03
C HIS A 63 1.81 -3.79 -15.06
N ASP A 64 3.10 -3.48 -15.11
CA ASP A 64 4.11 -4.04 -14.22
C ASP A 64 4.43 -3.14 -13.01
N LEU A 65 3.81 -1.96 -12.91
CA LEU A 65 4.05 -0.97 -11.85
C LEU A 65 3.20 -1.23 -10.61
N LYS A 66 3.84 -1.35 -9.45
CA LYS A 66 3.20 -1.51 -8.14
C LYS A 66 3.10 -0.16 -7.46
N ILE A 67 1.88 0.28 -7.17
CA ILE A 67 1.60 1.57 -6.52
C ILE A 67 1.08 1.31 -5.12
N PHE A 68 1.79 1.84 -4.13
CA PHE A 68 1.47 1.75 -2.71
C PHE A 68 0.85 3.06 -2.23
N PHE A 69 0.39 3.06 -0.98
CA PHE A 69 -0.30 4.18 -0.39
C PHE A 69 0.15 4.39 1.05
N ALA A 70 0.75 5.56 1.34
CA ALA A 70 1.06 5.95 2.72
C ALA A 70 -0.22 6.15 3.56
N THR A 71 -1.29 6.64 2.93
CA THR A 71 -2.62 6.82 3.54
C THR A 71 -3.72 6.32 2.60
N ARG A 72 -4.87 5.92 3.16
CA ARG A 72 -5.98 5.31 2.40
C ARG A 72 -7.26 6.13 2.54
N HIS A 73 -8.40 5.49 2.78
CA HIS A 73 -9.73 6.10 2.82
C HIS A 73 -9.91 7.12 3.96
N MET A 74 -9.42 8.33 3.76
CA MET A 74 -9.59 9.48 4.65
C MET A 74 -9.64 10.79 3.85
N SER A 75 -10.02 11.89 4.50
CA SER A 75 -10.00 13.20 3.84
C SER A 75 -8.57 13.63 3.56
N LEU A 76 -8.37 14.44 2.51
CA LEU A 76 -7.05 14.92 2.13
C LEU A 76 -6.31 15.59 3.31
N ARG A 77 -7.00 16.45 4.09
CA ARG A 77 -6.42 17.05 5.30
C ARG A 77 -5.92 16.00 6.28
N ARG A 78 -6.74 14.99 6.60
CA ARG A 78 -6.35 13.92 7.54
C ARG A 78 -5.22 13.06 6.99
N ALA A 79 -5.17 12.87 5.66
CA ALA A 79 -4.06 12.16 5.02
C ALA A 79 -2.73 12.90 5.24
N LEU A 80 -2.71 14.21 5.05
CA LEU A 80 -1.52 15.03 5.30
C LEU A 80 -1.13 15.00 6.79
N ASP A 81 -2.10 15.17 7.70
CA ASP A 81 -1.86 15.15 9.15
C ASP A 81 -1.36 13.78 9.66
N ALA A 82 -1.69 12.70 8.96
CA ALA A 82 -1.32 11.34 9.34
C ALA A 82 0.08 10.92 8.85
N ILE A 83 0.72 11.71 7.99
CA ILE A 83 2.05 11.41 7.46
C ILE A 83 3.11 12.07 8.34
N ASP A 84 3.91 11.22 8.99
CA ASP A 84 5.06 11.56 9.80
C ASP A 84 6.22 10.60 9.51
N VAL A 85 7.42 10.87 10.06
CA VAL A 85 8.60 10.04 9.77
C VAL A 85 8.35 8.56 10.13
N PRO A 86 7.80 8.21 11.31
CA PRO A 86 7.51 6.82 11.65
C PRO A 86 6.53 6.12 10.69
N SER A 87 5.40 6.75 10.37
CA SER A 87 4.39 6.19 9.46
C SER A 87 4.94 6.03 8.04
N GLN A 88 5.75 6.98 7.57
CA GLN A 88 6.39 6.87 6.26
C GLN A 88 7.42 5.75 6.22
N ARG A 89 8.26 5.59 7.26
CA ARG A 89 9.20 4.45 7.36
C ARG A 89 8.47 3.12 7.38
N LYS A 90 7.35 3.04 8.09
CA LYS A 90 6.50 1.84 8.10
C LYS A 90 5.97 1.52 6.70
N SER A 91 5.45 2.52 6.00
CA SER A 91 4.91 2.36 4.64
C SER A 91 5.98 1.93 3.64
N ILE A 92 7.20 2.49 3.75
CA ILE A 92 8.37 2.06 2.98
C ILE A 92 8.69 0.58 3.24
N ALA A 93 8.78 0.17 4.51
CA ALA A 93 9.10 -1.20 4.87
C ALA A 93 8.05 -2.19 4.33
N GLU A 94 6.76 -1.89 4.49
CA GLU A 94 5.66 -2.71 3.98
C GLU A 94 5.66 -2.79 2.44
N SER A 95 6.01 -1.71 1.75
CA SER A 95 6.14 -1.68 0.29
C SER A 95 7.30 -2.57 -0.17
N LEU A 96 8.47 -2.47 0.45
CA LEU A 96 9.64 -3.30 0.14
C LEU A 96 9.37 -4.78 0.45
N GLU A 97 8.68 -5.11 1.55
CA GLU A 97 8.25 -6.46 1.88
C GLU A 97 7.32 -7.01 0.79
N THR A 98 6.33 -6.22 0.39
CA THR A 98 5.38 -6.62 -0.67
C THR A 98 6.09 -6.83 -2.01
N LEU A 99 7.01 -5.96 -2.41
CA LEU A 99 7.75 -6.12 -3.67
C LEU A 99 8.57 -7.42 -3.71
N ARG A 100 9.11 -7.88 -2.58
CA ARG A 100 9.79 -9.18 -2.49
C ARG A 100 8.83 -10.34 -2.71
N VAL A 101 7.60 -10.26 -2.20
CA VAL A 101 6.54 -11.26 -2.47
C VAL A 101 6.23 -11.32 -3.97
N PHE A 102 6.34 -10.19 -4.68
CA PHE A 102 6.20 -10.12 -6.13
C PHE A 102 7.47 -10.50 -6.92
N GLY A 103 8.48 -11.08 -6.26
CA GLY A 103 9.68 -11.62 -6.90
C GLY A 103 10.82 -10.62 -7.10
N HIS A 104 10.76 -9.44 -6.49
CA HIS A 104 11.86 -8.47 -6.51
C HIS A 104 12.78 -8.68 -5.30
N ASP A 105 13.82 -9.51 -5.43
CA ASP A 105 14.76 -9.81 -4.33
C ASP A 105 15.49 -8.55 -3.79
N ARG A 106 15.79 -7.62 -4.69
CA ARG A 106 16.39 -6.31 -4.41
C ARG A 106 15.49 -5.21 -4.97
N PRO A 107 14.37 -4.90 -4.30
CA PRO A 107 13.36 -4.02 -4.86
C PRO A 107 13.84 -2.57 -4.89
N ARG A 108 13.58 -1.90 -6.02
CA ARG A 108 13.78 -0.47 -6.23
C ARG A 108 12.47 0.27 -5.98
N LEU A 109 12.40 1.03 -4.90
CA LEU A 109 11.19 1.79 -4.53
C LEU A 109 11.40 3.28 -4.79
N ALA A 110 10.42 3.95 -5.38
CA ALA A 110 10.36 5.41 -5.35
C ALA A 110 9.33 5.88 -4.32
N VAL A 111 9.62 6.98 -3.63
CA VAL A 111 8.68 7.71 -2.78
C VAL A 111 8.25 8.96 -3.54
N ALA A 112 6.95 9.07 -3.81
CA ALA A 112 6.35 10.25 -4.39
C ALA A 112 6.36 11.42 -3.38
N ALA A 113 6.56 12.62 -3.89
CA ALA A 113 6.39 13.84 -3.11
C ALA A 113 4.91 14.10 -2.83
N ILE A 114 4.64 14.78 -1.71
CA ILE A 114 3.30 15.26 -1.34
C ILE A 114 3.00 16.55 -2.09
N ASN A 115 3.96 17.48 -2.07
CA ASN A 115 3.80 18.80 -2.66
C ASN A 115 4.20 18.81 -4.15
N PRO A 116 3.58 19.69 -4.96
CA PRO A 116 4.00 19.92 -6.34
C PRO A 116 5.50 20.19 -6.41
N HIS A 117 6.16 19.67 -7.45
CA HIS A 117 7.61 19.82 -7.67
C HIS A 117 8.49 19.38 -6.48
N GLY A 118 7.99 18.53 -5.58
CA GLY A 118 8.77 18.12 -4.40
C GLY A 118 8.92 19.22 -3.35
N GLY A 119 7.92 20.10 -3.24
CA GLY A 119 7.92 21.21 -2.30
C GLY A 119 8.72 22.43 -2.77
N GLU A 120 9.39 22.35 -3.92
CA GLU A 120 10.19 23.43 -4.51
C GLU A 120 11.15 24.07 -3.48
N ASN A 121 11.98 23.23 -2.84
CA ASN A 121 12.91 23.64 -1.78
C ASN A 121 12.23 24.32 -0.57
N GLY A 122 10.99 23.94 -0.25
CA GLY A 122 10.23 24.50 0.86
C GLY A 122 9.25 25.60 0.46
N ASN A 123 9.26 26.07 -0.79
CA ASN A 123 8.39 27.15 -1.23
C ASN A 123 6.91 26.72 -1.36
N PHE A 124 6.64 25.43 -1.59
CA PHE A 124 5.28 24.89 -1.76
C PHE A 124 4.83 23.96 -0.62
N GLY A 125 5.59 23.93 0.47
CA GLY A 125 5.40 23.02 1.60
C GLY A 125 6.74 22.40 2.02
N ASP A 126 6.81 21.91 3.25
CA ASP A 126 8.05 21.42 3.87
C ASP A 126 7.98 19.96 4.33
N GLU A 127 6.89 19.25 4.00
CA GLU A 127 6.69 17.83 4.30
C GLU A 127 7.79 16.96 3.68
N GLU A 128 8.27 17.28 2.48
CA GLU A 128 9.41 16.60 1.86
C GLU A 128 10.67 16.69 2.74
N ILE A 129 10.95 17.88 3.28
CA ILE A 129 12.15 18.16 4.06
C ILE A 129 12.04 17.56 5.46
N ARG A 130 10.88 17.74 6.11
CA ARG A 130 10.65 17.34 7.50
C ARG A 130 10.31 15.87 7.68
N VAL A 131 9.68 15.25 6.67
CA VAL A 131 9.09 13.91 6.81
C VAL A 131 9.64 12.93 5.79
N LEU A 132 9.47 13.20 4.49
CA LEU A 132 9.74 12.19 3.45
C LEU A 132 11.24 11.93 3.28
N ALA A 133 12.07 12.98 3.14
CA ALA A 133 13.50 12.84 2.97
C ALA A 133 14.16 12.14 4.17
N PRO A 134 13.87 12.49 5.44
CA PRO A 134 14.37 11.75 6.59
C PRO A 134 13.99 10.27 6.58
N ALA A 135 12.75 9.93 6.18
CA ALA A 135 12.31 8.54 6.09
C ALA A 135 13.02 7.76 4.97
N VAL A 136 13.23 8.40 3.82
CA VAL A 136 13.99 7.83 2.69
C VAL A 136 15.46 7.62 3.07
N GLU A 137 16.11 8.62 3.66
CA GLU A 137 17.52 8.52 4.08
C GLU A 137 17.71 7.45 5.16
N ALA A 138 16.79 7.32 6.11
CA ALA A 138 16.81 6.22 7.07
C ALA A 138 16.75 4.85 6.38
N ALA A 139 15.83 4.66 5.43
CA ALA A 139 15.71 3.42 4.68
C ALA A 139 16.95 3.12 3.80
N ARG A 140 17.57 4.15 3.21
CA ARG A 140 18.86 4.03 2.51
C ARG A 140 19.97 3.60 3.45
N GLY A 141 20.03 4.16 4.65
CA GLY A 141 20.96 3.77 5.70
C GLY A 141 20.79 2.29 6.11
N ASP A 142 19.56 1.77 6.03
CA ASP A 142 19.23 0.37 6.23
C ASP A 142 19.54 -0.53 5.00
N GLY A 143 20.12 0.04 3.93
CA GLY A 143 20.56 -0.65 2.72
C GLY A 143 19.48 -0.83 1.65
N ALA A 144 18.33 -0.16 1.76
CA ALA A 144 17.27 -0.23 0.76
C ALA A 144 17.64 0.57 -0.52
N ASP A 145 17.30 0.02 -1.68
CA ASP A 145 17.37 0.74 -2.95
C ASP A 145 16.10 1.58 -3.11
N ILE A 146 16.16 2.81 -2.62
CA ILE A 146 15.02 3.72 -2.56
C ILE A 146 15.40 5.12 -3.06
N ALA A 147 14.48 5.75 -3.79
CA ALA A 147 14.63 7.09 -4.32
C ALA A 147 13.47 8.00 -3.89
N GLY A 148 13.74 9.29 -3.71
CA GLY A 148 12.74 10.31 -3.45
C GLY A 148 13.08 11.26 -2.31
N PRO A 149 12.16 12.17 -1.96
CA PRO A 149 10.86 12.36 -2.61
C PRO A 149 10.98 12.83 -4.07
N ILE A 150 10.21 12.22 -4.99
CA ILE A 150 10.20 12.55 -6.43
C ILE A 150 8.87 13.22 -6.78
N PRO A 151 8.85 14.33 -7.56
CA PRO A 151 7.60 14.96 -7.98
C PRO A 151 6.59 13.97 -8.56
N ALA A 152 5.37 13.98 -8.02
CA ALA A 152 4.33 13.00 -8.30
C ALA A 152 3.90 12.97 -9.79
N ASP A 153 3.98 14.10 -10.48
CA ASP A 153 3.72 14.23 -11.92
C ASP A 153 4.73 13.48 -12.80
N SER A 154 5.93 13.21 -12.28
CA SER A 154 7.00 12.52 -13.02
C SER A 154 7.24 11.07 -12.55
N VAL A 155 7.05 10.78 -11.27
CA VAL A 155 7.46 9.49 -10.68
C VAL A 155 6.68 8.29 -11.24
N PHE A 156 5.40 8.45 -11.55
CA PHE A 156 4.60 7.36 -12.13
C PHE A 156 5.02 7.05 -13.57
N TYR A 157 5.36 8.07 -14.37
CA TYR A 157 5.95 7.85 -15.70
C TYR A 157 7.30 7.12 -15.58
N GLN A 158 8.16 7.56 -14.66
CA GLN A 158 9.43 6.89 -14.39
C GLN A 158 9.25 5.42 -13.97
N GLY A 159 8.23 5.15 -13.15
CA GLY A 159 7.84 3.79 -12.75
C GLY A 159 7.39 2.94 -13.92
N LEU A 160 6.54 3.48 -14.82
CA LEU A 160 6.10 2.78 -16.03
C LEU A 160 7.25 2.47 -16.99
N GLU A 161 8.27 3.33 -17.04
CA GLU A 161 9.50 3.12 -17.81
C GLU A 161 10.48 2.11 -17.14
N GLY A 162 10.08 1.47 -16.03
CA GLY A 162 10.86 0.42 -15.37
C GLY A 162 12.04 0.91 -14.52
N ARG A 163 12.10 2.23 -14.21
CA ARG A 163 13.13 2.77 -13.32
C ARG A 163 12.98 2.26 -11.88
N TYR A 164 11.75 1.98 -11.47
CA TYR A 164 11.39 1.50 -10.14
C TYR A 164 10.46 0.30 -10.25
N ASP A 165 10.56 -0.60 -9.28
CA ASP A 165 9.68 -1.77 -9.17
C ASP A 165 8.36 -1.41 -8.48
N GLY A 166 8.37 -0.35 -7.66
CA GLY A 166 7.16 0.25 -7.12
C GLY A 166 7.30 1.73 -6.79
N VAL A 167 6.15 2.38 -6.59
CA VAL A 167 6.03 3.78 -6.16
C VAL A 167 5.14 3.81 -4.92
N LEU A 168 5.63 4.42 -3.85
CA LEU A 168 4.88 4.74 -2.62
C LEU A 168 4.44 6.20 -2.62
#